data_AF-A0A8S9WI31-F1
#
_entry.id   AF-A0A8S9WI31-F1
#
_cell.length_a   1.000
_cell.length_b   1.000
_cell.length_c   1.000
_cell.angle_alpha   90.00
_cell.angle_beta   90.00
_cell.angle_gamma   90.00
#
_symmetry.space_group_name_H-M   'P 1'
#
loop_
_entity.id
_entity.type
_entity.pdbx_description
1 polymer ?
#
loop_
_entity_poly.entity_id
_entity_poly.type
_entity_poly.pdbx_seq_one_letter_code
_entity_poly.pdbx_strand_id
1 'polypeptide(L)'
;MDLKPVTNINDLNVVSNRSELRRDVHTFVNYTREREVKRTHRSNDLSKADIKRLAKLMGDPETQKQVKITGTSPWIDFIDRLALLLGFVRYDTEGEYMGYTSTEPSYPDNYIMFQEQTYDQFLLSSLIEQEEYILNALIKRYDNSDNEFFSKIGPFSVLDGFEMFGCATGVIPTIRFDKVRRHLLELLKGCNSGVWYSTASFCQYLKKEHPYFVIPQKIKVRERWWAKGRYGNFREGKRRWGPSEEIPENAPDAFERVEGRYVERFLENIPLTMRYVDLAYDKEEDQKIYPPINNIKAFRVTERFLRVMKREVRKPRVTVLPTFEIHVDSELYPISVMTQLTRFADVLADDVAIVLKLEKNKVAAQLAEHEELNVTALLEALADNALPSNIVTDLEEWTAHAETFTLFEGFGLLECTESLKLPAEFVVADISPELKIVRSQDNLYSQLESSELVPILVKHPGSSFRKLPKDARSVFLKKAPVTNRKKKAVSIKRNYSVTLYFPSKTLLKRFSNELKNAKFPFSVNELTNAITFSESQEPQLKVHLKALEKEYEISIEDMDLKTSL
;
A
#
# COMPACT_ATOMS: atom_id res chain seq x y z
N MET A 1 36.74 -3.36 -0.50
CA MET A 1 36.60 -2.84 0.88
C MET A 1 36.85 -4.01 1.81
N ASP A 2 37.77 -3.88 2.77
CA ASP A 2 38.09 -4.98 3.70
C ASP A 2 37.37 -4.75 5.04
N LEU A 3 36.05 -5.01 5.05
CA LEU A 3 35.21 -4.87 6.24
C LEU A 3 35.23 -6.16 7.05
N LYS A 4 35.26 -6.01 8.38
CA LYS A 4 35.26 -7.16 9.28
C LYS A 4 33.85 -7.73 9.40
N PRO A 5 33.63 -9.02 9.08
CA PRO A 5 32.36 -9.66 9.31
C PRO A 5 32.12 -9.86 10.82
N VAL A 6 30.87 -9.83 11.23
CA VAL A 6 30.43 -10.13 12.61
C VAL A 6 29.70 -11.46 12.60
N THR A 7 30.18 -12.42 13.40
CA THR A 7 29.64 -13.79 13.42
C THR A 7 28.63 -14.04 14.53
N ASN A 8 28.67 -13.28 15.64
CA ASN A 8 27.72 -13.40 16.74
C ASN A 8 26.74 -12.22 16.75
N ILE A 9 25.60 -12.40 16.07
CA ILE A 9 24.52 -11.39 15.97
C ILE A 9 23.38 -11.66 16.97
N ASN A 10 23.29 -12.87 17.52
CA ASN A 10 22.20 -13.29 18.42
C ASN A 10 22.19 -12.48 19.73
N ASP A 11 23.33 -11.89 20.09
CA ASP A 11 23.47 -11.04 21.26
C ASP A 11 23.09 -9.58 21.02
N LEU A 12 22.67 -9.23 19.79
CA LEU A 12 22.27 -7.87 19.40
C LEU A 12 20.77 -7.77 19.14
N ASN A 13 20.24 -6.55 19.18
CA ASN A 13 18.86 -6.27 18.77
C ASN A 13 18.81 -6.01 17.26
N VAL A 14 18.33 -6.98 16.50
CA VAL A 14 18.23 -6.88 15.03
C VAL A 14 16.94 -6.19 14.63
N VAL A 15 17.08 -5.14 13.83
CA VAL A 15 15.99 -4.33 13.30
C VAL A 15 16.00 -4.40 11.78
N SER A 16 14.84 -4.75 11.23
CA SER A 16 14.54 -4.71 9.80
C SER A 16 13.28 -3.87 9.60
N ASN A 17 13.26 -3.05 8.56
CA ASN A 17 12.06 -2.29 8.21
C ASN A 17 10.99 -3.24 7.62
N ARG A 18 9.82 -3.27 8.27
CA ARG A 18 8.64 -4.06 7.88
C ARG A 18 7.69 -3.29 6.96
N SER A 19 7.73 -1.96 6.98
CA SER A 19 6.86 -1.11 6.17
C SER A 19 7.37 -1.05 4.72
N GLU A 20 6.46 -1.22 3.76
CA GLU A 20 6.81 -1.11 2.34
C GLU A 20 6.57 0.31 1.83
N LEU A 21 7.65 1.08 1.73
CA LEU A 21 7.63 2.51 1.39
C LEU A 21 6.83 2.83 0.13
N ARG A 22 7.03 2.06 -0.95
CA ARG A 22 6.40 2.32 -2.26
C ARG A 22 4.88 2.17 -2.17
N ARG A 23 4.44 1.09 -1.51
CA ARG A 23 3.03 0.82 -1.22
C ARG A 23 2.42 1.94 -0.41
N ASP A 24 3.08 2.34 0.67
CA ASP A 24 2.48 3.30 1.61
C ASP A 24 2.48 4.74 1.07
N VAL A 25 3.46 5.13 0.24
CA VAL A 25 3.41 6.38 -0.55
C VAL A 25 2.24 6.34 -1.54
N HIS A 26 2.09 5.24 -2.28
CA HIS A 26 0.97 5.06 -3.21
C HIS A 26 -0.39 5.16 -2.49
N THR A 27 -0.53 4.46 -1.36
CA THR A 27 -1.72 4.50 -0.51
C THR A 27 -2.05 5.91 -0.05
N PHE A 28 -1.06 6.68 0.38
CA PHE A 28 -1.25 8.07 0.79
C PHE A 28 -1.71 8.95 -0.38
N VAL A 29 -1.06 8.84 -1.54
CA VAL A 29 -1.44 9.63 -2.72
C VAL A 29 -2.86 9.32 -3.16
N ASN A 30 -3.25 8.05 -3.24
CA ASN A 30 -4.63 7.67 -3.59
C ASN A 30 -5.63 8.19 -2.55
N TYR A 31 -5.29 8.11 -1.26
CA TYR A 31 -6.13 8.68 -0.19
C TYR A 31 -6.39 10.18 -0.39
N THR A 32 -5.36 10.94 -0.76
CA THR A 32 -5.48 12.39 -1.03
C THR A 32 -6.14 12.72 -2.37
N ARG A 33 -6.09 11.81 -3.34
CA ARG A 33 -6.79 11.94 -4.62
C ARG A 33 -8.30 11.81 -4.46
N GLU A 34 -8.73 10.85 -3.63
CA GLU A 34 -10.15 10.50 -3.44
C GLU A 34 -10.85 11.37 -2.38
N ARG A 35 -10.09 12.17 -1.61
CA ARG A 35 -10.62 12.93 -0.48
C ARG A 35 -10.02 14.32 -0.39
N GLU A 36 -10.88 15.28 -0.05
CA GLU A 36 -10.42 16.60 0.37
C GLU A 36 -9.80 16.53 1.78
N VAL A 37 -8.47 16.58 1.84
CA VAL A 37 -7.73 16.53 3.10
C VAL A 37 -7.30 17.95 3.50
N LYS A 38 -7.92 18.49 4.56
CA LYS A 38 -7.55 19.77 5.17
C LYS A 38 -6.53 19.56 6.29
N ARG A 39 -5.43 20.31 6.25
CA ARG A 39 -4.40 20.33 7.30
C ARG A 39 -4.85 21.20 8.47
N THR A 40 -4.26 20.97 9.65
CA THR A 40 -4.60 21.74 10.85
C THR A 40 -4.13 23.20 10.74
N HIS A 41 -4.96 24.12 11.22
CA HIS A 41 -4.71 25.56 11.11
C HIS A 41 -3.41 26.04 11.76
N ARG A 42 -2.93 25.39 12.83
CA ARG A 42 -1.77 25.88 13.60
C ARG A 42 -0.51 25.11 13.32
N SER A 43 -0.58 23.78 13.41
CA SER A 43 0.61 22.93 13.29
C SER A 43 0.89 22.44 11.88
N ASN A 44 -0.02 22.71 10.93
CA ASN A 44 0.06 22.20 9.57
C ASN A 44 0.17 20.67 9.51
N ASP A 45 -0.46 19.96 10.45
CA ASP A 45 -0.47 18.50 10.52
C ASP A 45 -1.69 17.93 9.82
N LEU A 46 -1.67 16.62 9.55
CA LEU A 46 -2.87 15.88 9.21
C LEU A 46 -3.86 15.87 10.39
N SER A 47 -5.16 15.92 10.09
CA SER A 47 -6.18 15.82 11.13
C SER A 47 -6.11 14.46 11.84
N LYS A 48 -6.49 14.39 13.12
CA LYS A 48 -6.57 13.12 13.86
C LYS A 48 -7.48 12.09 13.18
N ALA A 49 -8.51 12.56 12.46
CA ALA A 49 -9.41 11.69 11.71
C ALA A 49 -8.70 11.06 10.51
N ASP A 50 -7.93 11.86 9.75
CA ASP A 50 -7.21 11.40 8.58
C ASP A 50 -6.03 10.50 8.96
N ILE A 51 -5.27 10.83 10.00
CA ILE A 51 -4.21 9.96 10.53
C ILE A 51 -4.78 8.59 10.92
N LYS A 52 -5.92 8.53 11.62
CA LYS A 52 -6.56 7.26 12.00
C LYS A 52 -7.05 6.45 10.80
N ARG A 53 -7.49 7.09 9.72
CA ARG A 53 -7.91 6.42 8.49
C ARG A 53 -6.70 5.90 7.73
N LEU A 54 -5.70 6.75 7.50
CA LEU A 54 -4.44 6.38 6.85
C LEU A 54 -3.76 5.22 7.58
N ALA A 55 -3.71 5.23 8.92
CA ALA A 55 -3.12 4.16 9.72
C ALA A 55 -3.80 2.79 9.54
N LYS A 56 -5.06 2.74 9.08
CA LYS A 56 -5.74 1.48 8.73
C LYS A 56 -5.34 0.97 7.34
N LEU A 57 -4.82 1.84 6.48
CA LEU A 57 -4.44 1.55 5.10
C LEU A 57 -2.94 1.26 4.96
N MET A 58 -2.11 1.77 5.88
CA MET A 58 -0.67 1.48 5.92
C MET A 58 -0.39 -0.02 6.12
N GLY A 59 0.74 -0.49 5.57
CA GLY A 59 1.01 -1.93 5.47
C GLY A 59 1.44 -2.56 6.78
N ASP A 60 2.09 -1.78 7.65
CA ASP A 60 2.56 -2.27 8.94
C ASP A 60 1.48 -2.10 10.04
N PRO A 61 0.99 -3.19 10.65
CA PRO A 61 0.04 -3.13 11.76
C PRO A 61 0.52 -2.31 12.96
N GLU A 62 1.83 -2.19 13.17
CA GLU A 62 2.39 -1.35 14.24
C GLU A 62 2.07 0.13 14.03
N THR A 63 1.92 0.60 12.79
CA THR A 63 1.48 1.97 12.48
C THR A 63 0.11 2.24 13.12
N GLN A 64 -0.82 1.30 12.98
CA GLN A 64 -2.15 1.43 13.57
C GLN A 64 -2.11 1.43 15.10
N LYS A 65 -1.27 0.58 15.70
CA LYS A 65 -1.09 0.53 17.16
C LYS A 65 -0.50 1.84 17.69
N GLN A 66 0.51 2.37 17.02
CA GLN A 66 1.17 3.63 17.38
C GLN A 66 0.19 4.81 17.36
N VAL A 67 -0.63 4.92 16.30
CA VAL A 67 -1.66 5.98 16.21
C VAL A 67 -2.72 5.84 17.30
N LYS A 68 -3.09 4.61 17.69
CA LYS A 68 -4.03 4.39 18.79
C LYS A 68 -3.46 4.87 20.14
N ILE A 69 -2.15 4.70 20.35
CA ILE A 69 -1.48 5.05 21.62
C ILE A 69 -1.13 6.55 21.66
N THR A 70 -0.50 7.07 20.61
CA THR A 70 0.11 8.41 20.61
C THR A 70 -0.72 9.46 19.87
N GLY A 71 -1.67 9.02 19.03
CA GLY A 71 -2.46 9.90 18.17
C GLY A 71 -1.76 10.32 16.87
N THR A 72 -0.48 9.97 16.70
CA THR A 72 0.34 10.30 15.51
C THR A 72 1.15 9.08 15.06
N SER A 73 1.86 9.18 13.93
CA SER A 73 2.82 8.17 13.52
C SER A 73 3.95 8.80 12.72
N PRO A 74 5.22 8.65 13.16
CA PRO A 74 6.38 9.09 12.40
C PRO A 74 6.44 8.49 10.99
N TRP A 75 5.90 7.28 10.80
CA TRP A 75 5.79 6.66 9.48
C TRP A 75 4.84 7.46 8.58
N ILE A 76 3.62 7.75 9.04
CA ILE A 76 2.65 8.54 8.26
C ILE A 76 3.19 9.95 7.99
N ASP A 77 3.80 10.59 8.97
CA ASP A 77 4.39 11.93 8.81
C ASP A 77 5.56 11.92 7.81
N PHE A 78 6.33 10.82 7.79
CA PHE A 78 7.39 10.62 6.81
C PHE A 78 6.83 10.41 5.39
N ILE A 79 5.78 9.62 5.24
CA ILE A 79 5.11 9.37 3.97
C ILE A 79 4.50 10.66 3.39
N ASP A 80 3.82 11.46 4.22
CA ASP A 80 3.26 12.77 3.84
C ASP A 80 4.35 13.70 3.30
N ARG A 81 5.43 13.89 4.07
CA ARG A 81 6.58 14.70 3.64
C ARG A 81 7.24 14.17 2.37
N LEU A 82 7.34 12.85 2.22
CA LEU A 82 7.92 12.25 1.03
C LEU A 82 7.02 12.48 -0.19
N ALA A 83 5.71 12.35 -0.07
CA ALA A 83 4.77 12.63 -1.16
C ALA A 83 4.85 14.10 -1.62
N LEU A 84 5.01 15.04 -0.67
CA LEU A 84 5.28 16.45 -0.98
C LEU A 84 6.61 16.61 -1.74
N LEU A 85 7.69 15.99 -1.23
CA LEU A 85 9.02 16.08 -1.82
C LEU A 85 9.10 15.48 -3.24
N LEU A 86 8.33 14.43 -3.49
CA LEU A 86 8.19 13.80 -4.81
C LEU A 86 7.34 14.64 -5.78
N GLY A 87 6.65 15.66 -5.27
CA GLY A 87 5.74 16.51 -6.04
C GLY A 87 4.43 15.83 -6.41
N PHE A 88 4.06 14.75 -5.72
CA PHE A 88 2.78 14.05 -5.94
C PHE A 88 1.61 14.78 -5.29
N VAL A 89 1.91 15.54 -4.24
CA VAL A 89 0.97 16.44 -3.59
C VAL A 89 1.60 17.80 -3.39
N ARG A 90 0.76 18.82 -3.22
CA ARG A 90 1.17 20.18 -2.89
C ARG A 90 0.28 20.73 -1.79
N TYR A 91 0.86 21.41 -0.83
CA TYR A 91 0.15 22.19 0.19
C TYR A 91 1.08 23.31 0.67
N ASP A 92 0.52 24.31 1.34
CA ASP A 92 1.28 25.42 1.91
C ASP A 92 2.16 24.93 3.07
N THR A 93 3.45 25.22 3.03
CA THR A 93 4.42 24.90 4.08
C THR A 93 5.00 26.14 4.76
N GLU A 94 4.68 27.33 4.26
CA GLU A 94 5.20 28.61 4.80
C GLU A 94 4.21 29.20 5.80
N GLY A 95 2.91 29.15 5.46
CA GLY A 95 1.84 29.69 6.29
C GLY A 95 1.88 31.22 6.39
N GLU A 96 0.91 31.76 7.13
CA GLU A 96 0.72 33.20 7.29
C GLU A 96 0.62 33.58 8.78
N TYR A 97 1.30 34.67 9.16
CA TYR A 97 1.26 35.21 10.52
C TYR A 97 -0.02 36.01 10.75
N MET A 98 -0.89 35.52 11.65
CA MET A 98 -2.17 36.16 11.97
C MET A 98 -1.99 37.26 13.03
N GLY A 99 -1.40 38.39 12.62
CA GLY A 99 -1.31 39.63 13.40
C GLY A 99 0.00 39.83 14.18
N TYR A 100 0.16 41.02 14.76
CA TYR A 100 1.38 41.51 15.40
C TYR A 100 1.89 40.67 16.60
N THR A 101 1.03 39.84 17.20
CA THR A 101 1.37 39.01 18.37
C THR A 101 1.53 37.53 18.04
N SER A 102 1.39 37.11 16.78
CA SER A 102 1.58 35.71 16.39
C SER A 102 3.07 35.37 16.34
N THR A 103 3.50 34.40 17.14
CA THR A 103 4.89 33.88 17.12
C THR A 103 5.08 32.73 16.15
N GLU A 104 3.98 32.15 15.65
CA GLU A 104 3.96 31.02 14.73
C GLU A 104 3.07 31.31 13.52
N PRO A 105 3.40 30.78 12.34
CA PRO A 105 2.55 30.86 11.16
C PRO A 105 1.27 30.05 11.34
N SER A 106 0.29 30.31 10.50
CA SER A 106 -0.99 29.63 10.50
C SER A 106 -1.47 29.34 9.09
N TYR A 107 -2.41 28.40 8.97
CA TYR A 107 -2.77 27.71 7.74
C TYR A 107 -4.30 27.62 7.59
N PRO A 108 -5.02 28.75 7.40
CA PRO A 108 -6.47 28.81 7.53
C PRO A 108 -7.23 27.91 6.55
N ASP A 109 -6.71 27.74 5.33
CA ASP A 109 -7.31 26.93 4.25
C ASP A 109 -6.28 26.07 3.52
N ASN A 110 -5.45 25.36 4.27
CA ASN A 110 -4.41 24.54 3.69
C ASN A 110 -4.91 23.12 3.37
N TYR A 111 -5.33 22.92 2.12
CA TYR A 111 -5.73 21.63 1.59
C TYR A 111 -4.60 20.97 0.82
N ILE A 112 -4.52 19.63 0.92
CA ILE A 112 -3.58 18.85 0.13
C ILE A 112 -4.12 18.71 -1.29
N MET A 113 -3.37 19.23 -2.26
CA MET A 113 -3.69 19.21 -3.68
C MET A 113 -2.93 18.08 -4.39
N PHE A 114 -3.65 17.09 -4.89
CA PHE A 114 -3.08 16.01 -5.71
C PHE A 114 -2.55 16.56 -7.06
N GLN A 115 -1.34 16.12 -7.45
CA GLN A 115 -0.68 16.51 -8.70
C GLN A 115 -0.72 15.37 -9.72
N GLU A 116 -1.77 15.32 -10.53
CA GLU A 116 -2.04 14.23 -11.48
C GLU A 116 -0.90 14.00 -12.47
N GLN A 117 -0.46 15.05 -13.16
CA GLN A 117 0.56 14.94 -14.20
C GLN A 117 1.88 14.35 -13.69
N THR A 118 2.39 14.85 -12.56
CA THR A 118 3.64 14.37 -11.97
C THR A 118 3.54 12.91 -11.55
N TYR A 119 2.41 12.54 -10.97
CA TYR A 119 2.19 11.19 -10.48
C TYR A 119 2.00 10.18 -11.61
N ASP A 120 1.27 10.53 -12.66
CA ASP A 120 1.08 9.65 -13.81
C ASP A 120 2.39 9.42 -14.57
N GLN A 121 3.24 10.44 -14.69
CA GLN A 121 4.61 10.27 -15.21
C GLN A 121 5.43 9.28 -14.38
N PHE A 122 5.31 9.35 -13.05
CA PHE A 122 5.94 8.38 -12.16
C PHE A 122 5.39 6.96 -12.37
N LEU A 123 4.07 6.79 -12.53
CA LEU A 123 3.44 5.49 -12.79
C LEU A 123 3.88 4.87 -14.13
N LEU A 124 4.12 5.68 -15.15
CA LEU A 124 4.60 5.25 -16.47
C LEU A 124 6.08 4.82 -16.47
N SER A 125 6.84 5.21 -15.44
CA SER A 125 8.25 4.86 -15.32
C SER A 125 8.42 3.38 -14.93
N SER A 126 9.54 2.78 -15.34
CA SER A 126 9.89 1.41 -14.92
C SER A 126 10.12 1.32 -13.40
N LEU A 127 10.08 0.11 -12.82
CA LEU A 127 10.29 -0.07 -11.38
C LEU A 127 11.63 0.52 -10.89
N ILE A 128 12.69 0.34 -11.68
CA ILE A 128 14.00 0.88 -11.31
C ILE A 128 14.04 2.40 -11.38
N GLU A 129 13.34 3.02 -12.34
CA GLU A 129 13.24 4.48 -12.44
C GLU A 129 12.39 5.06 -11.30
N GLN A 130 11.30 4.39 -10.92
CA GLN A 130 10.51 4.75 -9.75
C GLN A 130 11.34 4.69 -8.47
N GLU A 131 12.12 3.62 -8.32
CA GLU A 131 13.04 3.43 -7.19
C GLU A 131 14.10 4.52 -7.12
N GLU A 132 14.74 4.83 -8.26
CA GLU A 132 15.72 5.89 -8.38
C GLU A 132 15.09 7.26 -8.10
N TYR A 133 13.84 7.51 -8.52
CA TYR A 133 13.12 8.75 -8.26
C TYR A 133 12.93 8.97 -6.76
N ILE A 134 12.45 7.95 -6.03
CA ILE A 134 12.30 7.98 -4.57
C ILE A 134 13.66 8.15 -3.88
N LEU A 135 14.66 7.34 -4.26
CA LEU A 135 15.99 7.41 -3.68
C LEU A 135 16.63 8.79 -3.88
N ASN A 136 16.48 9.37 -5.08
CA ASN A 136 17.03 10.69 -5.39
C ASN A 136 16.34 11.80 -4.59
N ALA A 137 15.03 11.71 -4.35
CA ALA A 137 14.32 12.63 -3.47
C ALA A 137 14.90 12.59 -2.05
N LEU A 138 15.06 11.39 -1.47
CA LEU A 138 15.64 11.19 -0.14
C LEU A 138 17.10 11.67 -0.06
N ILE A 139 17.91 11.42 -1.08
CA ILE A 139 19.31 11.89 -1.14
C ILE A 139 19.39 13.41 -1.18
N LYS A 140 18.51 14.06 -1.95
CA LYS A 140 18.51 15.53 -2.15
C LYS A 140 17.87 16.30 -0.99
N ARG A 141 17.10 15.63 -0.12
CA ARG A 141 16.47 16.25 1.06
C ARG A 141 17.54 16.85 1.97
N TYR A 142 17.67 18.17 1.96
CA TYR A 142 18.62 18.86 2.81
C TYR A 142 18.04 20.17 3.32
N ASP A 143 18.04 20.31 4.63
CA ASP A 143 18.02 21.60 5.30
C ASP A 143 19.15 21.64 6.34
N ASN A 144 19.64 22.84 6.64
CA ASN A 144 20.65 23.08 7.67
C ASN A 144 20.20 22.57 9.05
N SER A 145 18.88 22.41 9.27
CA SER A 145 18.29 21.89 10.50
C SER A 145 17.79 20.43 10.40
N ASP A 146 17.65 19.88 9.19
CA ASP A 146 17.10 18.55 8.93
C ASP A 146 18.07 17.67 8.13
N ASN A 147 19.01 17.04 8.85
CA ASN A 147 20.04 16.17 8.31
C ASN A 147 20.57 15.21 9.41
N GLU A 148 21.40 14.23 9.02
CA GLU A 148 21.81 13.08 9.87
C GLU A 148 22.58 13.49 11.13
N PHE A 149 23.02 14.75 11.24
CA PHE A 149 23.60 15.25 12.46
C PHE A 149 22.58 15.71 13.51
N PHE A 150 21.35 16.07 13.15
CA PHE A 150 20.47 16.84 14.05
C PHE A 150 19.13 16.21 14.34
N SER A 151 18.45 15.73 13.30
CA SER A 151 17.06 15.28 13.42
C SER A 151 16.96 13.77 13.41
N LYS A 152 15.90 13.26 14.05
CA LYS A 152 15.38 11.91 13.80
C LYS A 152 14.68 11.96 12.43
N ILE A 153 15.48 11.95 11.36
CA ILE A 153 14.98 12.18 9.98
C ILE A 153 14.11 11.01 9.51
N GLY A 154 14.45 9.81 9.99
CA GLY A 154 13.82 8.56 9.60
C GLY A 154 12.70 8.17 10.56
N PRO A 155 11.64 7.50 10.05
CA PRO A 155 10.54 7.01 10.88
C PRO A 155 10.97 5.92 11.88
N PHE A 156 12.14 5.32 11.68
CA PHE A 156 12.75 4.30 12.54
C PHE A 156 13.92 4.83 13.35
N SER A 157 14.19 6.14 13.31
CA SER A 157 15.37 6.71 13.97
C SER A 157 15.26 6.60 15.50
N VAL A 158 16.10 5.77 16.10
CA VAL A 158 16.25 5.71 17.56
C VAL A 158 17.47 6.51 18.02
N LEU A 159 18.46 6.72 17.16
CA LEU A 159 19.66 7.48 17.51
C LEU A 159 19.39 8.97 17.54
N ASP A 160 19.87 9.61 18.60
CA ASP A 160 19.80 11.06 18.74
C ASP A 160 20.90 11.79 17.96
N GLY A 161 20.62 13.03 17.58
CA GLY A 161 21.55 13.94 16.91
C GLY A 161 22.28 14.88 17.88
N PHE A 162 23.26 15.60 17.34
CA PHE A 162 23.88 16.76 17.97
C PHE A 162 22.88 17.89 18.20
N GLU A 163 23.20 18.76 19.14
CA GLU A 163 22.53 20.05 19.23
C GLU A 163 22.86 20.91 18.00
N MET A 164 21.85 21.59 17.44
CA MET A 164 22.04 22.46 16.28
C MET A 164 22.91 23.69 16.57
N PHE A 165 23.05 24.07 17.85
CA PHE A 165 23.68 25.32 18.25
C PHE A 165 25.15 25.37 17.80
N GLY A 166 25.45 26.33 16.93
CA GLY A 166 26.79 26.64 16.43
C GLY A 166 27.28 25.84 15.23
N CYS A 167 26.94 24.54 15.11
CA CYS A 167 27.29 23.78 13.90
C CYS A 167 26.32 24.03 12.75
N ALA A 168 25.02 24.26 13.00
CA ALA A 168 24.02 24.50 11.96
C ALA A 168 24.29 25.76 11.11
N THR A 169 24.91 26.79 11.71
CA THR A 169 25.34 28.03 11.02
C THR A 169 26.84 28.03 10.67
N GLY A 170 27.62 27.17 11.32
CA GLY A 170 29.06 27.01 11.11
C GLY A 170 29.39 26.05 9.97
N VAL A 171 29.68 24.80 10.30
CA VAL A 171 30.22 23.80 9.37
C VAL A 171 29.16 23.24 8.43
N ILE A 172 27.94 23.03 8.93
CA ILE A 172 26.89 22.28 8.20
C ILE A 172 26.54 22.88 6.83
N PRO A 173 26.39 24.22 6.67
CA PRO A 173 26.09 24.82 5.37
C PRO A 173 27.16 24.59 4.29
N THR A 174 28.36 24.13 4.69
CA THR A 174 29.47 23.83 3.76
C THR A 174 29.43 22.40 3.23
N ILE A 175 28.63 21.52 3.84
CA ILE A 175 28.59 20.08 3.54
C ILE A 175 27.65 19.81 2.35
N ARG A 176 28.12 18.96 1.44
CA ARG A 176 27.33 18.47 0.30
C ARG A 176 26.75 17.09 0.63
N PHE A 177 25.71 17.07 1.46
CA PHE A 177 25.09 15.82 1.93
C PHE A 177 24.63 14.91 0.79
N ASP A 178 24.14 15.50 -0.31
CA ASP A 178 23.78 14.76 -1.53
C ASP A 178 24.95 13.90 -2.05
N LYS A 179 26.17 14.45 -2.05
CA LYS A 179 27.37 13.74 -2.50
C LYS A 179 27.84 12.71 -1.47
N VAL A 180 27.81 13.07 -0.19
CA VAL A 180 28.21 12.19 0.93
C VAL A 180 27.32 10.94 0.96
N ARG A 181 26.00 11.11 0.86
CA ARG A 181 25.01 10.00 0.83
C ARG A 181 25.21 9.10 -0.37
N ARG A 182 25.38 9.65 -1.58
CA ARG A 182 25.68 8.87 -2.79
C ARG A 182 26.96 8.06 -2.65
N HIS A 183 27.99 8.66 -2.06
CA HIS A 183 29.25 7.97 -1.83
C HIS A 183 29.07 6.79 -0.88
N LEU A 184 28.33 6.94 0.23
CA LEU A 184 28.05 5.82 1.14
C LEU A 184 27.25 4.71 0.46
N LEU A 185 26.25 5.03 -0.35
CA LEU A 185 25.51 4.02 -1.12
C LEU A 185 26.43 3.27 -2.09
N GLU A 186 27.35 3.97 -2.78
CA GLU A 186 28.30 3.30 -3.67
C GLU A 186 29.31 2.43 -2.90
N LEU A 187 29.71 2.85 -1.70
CA LEU A 187 30.54 2.03 -0.82
C LEU A 187 29.79 0.77 -0.37
N LEU A 188 28.54 0.90 0.07
CA LEU A 188 27.70 -0.24 0.49
C LEU A 188 27.46 -1.25 -0.65
N LYS A 189 27.43 -0.80 -1.91
CA LYS A 189 27.34 -1.68 -3.09
C LYS A 189 28.50 -2.66 -3.20
N GLY A 190 29.65 -2.35 -2.62
CA GLY A 190 30.82 -3.24 -2.55
C GLY A 190 30.72 -4.35 -1.51
N CYS A 191 29.65 -4.38 -0.69
CA CYS A 191 29.40 -5.42 0.31
C CYS A 191 28.71 -6.65 -0.30
N ASN A 192 28.86 -7.81 0.35
CA ASN A 192 28.10 -9.01 0.00
C ASN A 192 26.71 -8.96 0.67
N SER A 193 25.68 -9.37 -0.09
CA SER A 193 24.32 -9.53 0.46
C SER A 193 24.33 -10.61 1.54
N GLY A 194 23.54 -10.44 2.59
CA GLY A 194 23.37 -11.46 3.62
C GLY A 194 24.49 -11.49 4.69
N VAL A 195 25.60 -10.78 4.48
CA VAL A 195 26.73 -10.75 5.40
C VAL A 195 26.61 -9.57 6.37
N TRP A 196 26.76 -9.87 7.66
CA TRP A 196 26.82 -8.85 8.71
C TRP A 196 28.23 -8.28 8.82
N TYR A 197 28.36 -6.98 8.61
CA TYR A 197 29.61 -6.23 8.72
C TYR A 197 29.62 -5.34 9.96
N SER A 198 30.78 -5.20 10.58
CA SER A 198 30.95 -4.32 11.74
C SER A 198 30.91 -2.85 11.31
N THR A 199 30.02 -2.06 11.92
CA THR A 199 29.93 -0.61 11.70
C THR A 199 31.23 0.08 12.09
N ALA A 200 31.86 -0.33 13.20
CA ALA A 200 33.17 0.17 13.61
C ALA A 200 34.25 -0.09 12.54
N SER A 201 34.25 -1.27 11.90
CA SER A 201 35.18 -1.54 10.80
C SER A 201 34.92 -0.67 9.56
N PHE A 202 33.66 -0.32 9.30
CA PHE A 202 33.29 0.58 8.22
C PHE A 202 33.73 2.02 8.50
N CYS A 203 33.55 2.50 9.73
CA CYS A 203 34.07 3.80 10.17
C CYS A 203 35.61 3.84 10.10
N GLN A 204 36.30 2.76 10.47
CA GLN A 204 37.76 2.65 10.35
C GLN A 204 38.22 2.69 8.89
N TYR A 205 37.51 2.00 8.00
CA TYR A 205 37.77 2.06 6.55
C TYR A 205 37.62 3.50 6.03
N LEU A 206 36.52 4.18 6.37
CA LEU A 206 36.30 5.58 6.00
C LEU A 206 37.38 6.50 6.54
N LYS A 207 37.75 6.37 7.82
CA LYS A 207 38.83 7.16 8.43
C LYS A 207 40.17 7.01 7.71
N LYS A 208 40.47 5.79 7.24
CA LYS A 208 41.73 5.46 6.56
C LYS A 208 41.76 5.93 5.11
N GLU A 209 40.74 5.57 4.33
CA GLU A 209 40.71 5.80 2.88
C GLU A 209 40.08 7.14 2.50
N HIS A 210 39.23 7.69 3.38
CA HIS A 210 38.50 8.94 3.19
C HIS A 210 38.57 9.82 4.47
N PRO A 211 39.76 10.23 4.93
CA PRO A 211 39.93 10.93 6.20
C PRO A 211 39.17 12.26 6.30
N TYR A 212 38.73 12.82 5.16
CA TYR A 212 37.92 14.04 5.01
C TYR A 212 36.58 13.74 4.33
N PHE A 213 35.86 12.73 4.85
CA PHE A 213 34.71 12.13 4.19
C PHE A 213 33.47 13.04 4.18
N VAL A 214 32.95 13.41 5.35
CA VAL A 214 31.76 14.29 5.45
C VAL A 214 32.18 15.76 5.46
N ILE A 215 33.14 16.09 6.32
CA ILE A 215 33.58 17.46 6.56
C ILE A 215 34.96 17.66 5.92
N PRO A 216 35.12 18.64 5.01
CA PRO A 216 36.38 18.88 4.33
C PRO A 216 37.47 19.34 5.32
N GLN A 217 38.73 19.05 4.98
CA GLN A 217 39.88 19.47 5.79
C GLN A 217 39.93 20.98 6.03
N LYS A 218 39.56 21.78 5.02
CA LYS A 218 39.54 23.25 5.10
C LYS A 218 38.11 23.72 4.95
N ILE A 219 37.55 24.23 6.05
CA ILE A 219 36.17 24.73 6.10
C ILE A 219 36.18 26.24 5.87
N LYS A 220 35.30 26.71 5.00
CA LYS A 220 35.05 28.15 4.80
C LYS A 220 33.78 28.54 5.56
N VAL A 221 33.94 28.90 6.83
CA VAL A 221 32.84 29.46 7.63
C VAL A 221 32.69 30.96 7.39
N ARG A 222 31.45 31.45 7.38
CA ARG A 222 31.18 32.88 7.14
C ARG A 222 31.66 33.78 8.28
N GLU A 223 31.54 33.31 9.53
CA GLU A 223 31.89 34.10 10.71
C GLU A 223 33.12 33.51 11.41
N ARG A 224 34.02 34.41 11.85
CA ARG A 224 35.26 34.05 12.54
C ARG A 224 35.05 33.26 13.83
N TRP A 225 33.91 33.46 14.49
CA TRP A 225 33.52 32.83 15.75
C TRP A 225 33.25 31.32 15.58
N TRP A 226 32.96 30.88 14.35
CA TRP A 226 32.77 29.47 13.99
C TRP A 226 34.03 28.81 13.44
N ALA A 227 35.16 29.51 13.34
CA ALA A 227 36.42 28.98 12.82
C ALA A 227 37.18 28.17 13.90
N LYS A 228 36.52 27.17 14.49
CA LYS A 228 37.02 26.39 15.63
C LYS A 228 37.67 25.05 15.23
N GLY A 229 38.20 24.98 14.01
CA GLY A 229 38.68 23.73 13.43
C GLY A 229 37.55 22.86 12.89
N ARG A 230 37.88 21.67 12.39
CA ARG A 230 36.97 20.82 11.62
C ARG A 230 35.75 20.34 12.42
N TYR A 231 35.98 20.01 13.69
CA TYR A 231 34.99 19.42 14.59
C TYR A 231 34.59 20.31 15.76
N GLY A 232 35.20 21.51 15.91
CA GLY A 232 34.98 22.39 17.06
C GLY A 232 33.59 23.01 17.17
N ASN A 233 32.71 22.79 16.18
CA ASN A 233 31.30 23.18 16.25
C ASN A 233 30.39 22.04 16.73
N PHE A 234 30.92 20.81 16.87
CA PHE A 234 30.20 19.67 17.41
C PHE A 234 30.51 19.53 18.89
N ARG A 235 29.48 19.21 19.67
CA ARG A 235 29.57 19.13 21.12
C ARG A 235 29.00 17.83 21.63
N GLU A 236 29.59 17.32 22.71
CA GLU A 236 29.04 16.17 23.42
C GLU A 236 29.01 16.41 24.93
N GLY A 237 28.12 15.71 25.62
CA GLY A 237 27.96 15.83 27.07
C GLY A 237 27.47 14.54 27.70
N LYS A 238 27.29 14.54 29.02
CA LYS A 238 26.78 13.36 29.75
C LYS A 238 25.26 13.16 29.63
N ARG A 239 24.55 14.15 29.11
CA ARG A 239 23.09 14.14 28.94
C ARG A 239 22.68 15.14 27.87
N ARG A 240 21.50 14.94 27.28
CA ARG A 240 20.93 15.80 26.22
C ARG A 240 20.84 17.28 26.60
N TRP A 241 20.45 17.58 27.83
CA TRP A 241 20.27 18.96 28.31
C TRP A 241 21.25 19.26 29.45
N GLY A 242 22.51 19.43 29.12
CA GLY A 242 23.57 19.62 30.11
C GLY A 242 24.81 20.33 29.55
N PRO A 243 25.81 20.58 30.40
CA PRO A 243 27.09 21.08 29.94
C PRO A 243 27.66 20.15 28.86
N SER A 244 28.04 20.74 27.74
CA SER A 244 28.62 20.03 26.59
C SER A 244 29.99 20.61 26.26
N GLU A 245 30.90 19.74 25.85
CA GLU A 245 32.27 20.06 25.49
C GLU A 245 32.45 19.92 23.99
N GLU A 246 33.26 20.81 23.41
CA GLU A 246 33.60 20.78 21.99
C GLU A 246 34.51 19.57 21.71
N ILE A 247 34.30 18.92 20.56
CA ILE A 247 35.09 17.75 20.17
C ILE A 247 36.44 18.25 19.59
N PRO A 248 37.58 17.96 20.25
CA PRO A 248 38.87 18.43 19.76
C PRO A 248 39.26 17.75 18.45
N GLU A 249 39.69 18.52 17.45
CA GLU A 249 40.09 17.97 16.14
C GLU A 249 41.29 17.03 16.23
N ASN A 250 42.18 17.25 17.20
CA ASN A 250 43.36 16.43 17.45
C ASN A 250 43.08 15.19 18.32
N ALA A 251 41.84 14.97 18.78
CA ALA A 251 41.52 13.76 19.53
C ALA A 251 41.66 12.52 18.62
N PRO A 252 42.30 11.43 19.09
CA PRO A 252 42.53 10.24 18.26
C PRO A 252 41.24 9.60 17.71
N ASP A 253 40.11 9.83 18.36
CA ASP A 253 38.77 9.32 18.05
C ASP A 253 37.82 10.39 17.50
N ALA A 254 38.32 11.57 17.13
CA ALA A 254 37.48 12.69 16.70
C ALA A 254 36.65 12.36 15.45
N PHE A 255 37.22 11.59 14.52
CA PHE A 255 36.52 11.11 13.33
C PHE A 255 35.32 10.24 13.69
N GLU A 256 35.52 9.25 14.56
CA GLU A 256 34.47 8.35 15.04
C GLU A 256 33.38 9.15 15.76
N ARG A 257 33.77 10.13 16.58
CA ARG A 257 32.85 10.98 17.33
C ARG A 257 31.98 11.88 16.46
N VAL A 258 32.45 12.34 15.29
CA VAL A 258 31.63 13.19 14.41
C VAL A 258 31.12 12.44 13.19
N GLU A 259 32.03 11.99 12.33
CA GLU A 259 31.68 11.35 11.06
C GLU A 259 31.24 9.89 11.26
N GLY A 260 31.75 9.20 12.27
CA GLY A 260 31.22 7.89 12.66
C GLY A 260 29.75 7.97 13.10
N ARG A 261 29.39 8.99 13.89
CA ARG A 261 27.97 9.25 14.23
C ARG A 261 27.13 9.52 12.98
N TYR A 262 27.64 10.33 12.04
CA TYR A 262 26.96 10.55 10.75
C TYR A 262 26.67 9.24 10.01
N VAL A 263 27.66 8.32 9.94
CA VAL A 263 27.51 7.03 9.27
C VAL A 263 26.41 6.19 9.92
N GLU A 264 26.34 6.15 11.25
CA GLU A 264 25.28 5.44 11.98
C GLU A 264 23.89 6.00 11.64
N ARG A 265 23.72 7.32 11.70
CA ARG A 265 22.42 7.95 11.41
C ARG A 265 22.06 7.85 9.94
N PHE A 266 23.06 7.86 9.06
CA PHE A 266 22.84 7.58 7.64
C PHE A 266 22.27 6.18 7.45
N LEU A 267 22.89 5.14 8.03
CA LEU A 267 22.44 3.74 7.93
C LEU A 267 21.02 3.55 8.49
N GLU A 268 20.70 4.19 9.61
CA GLU A 268 19.37 4.18 10.24
C GLU A 268 18.30 4.95 9.47
N ASN A 269 18.70 5.91 8.63
CA ASN A 269 17.78 6.74 7.87
C ASN A 269 17.46 6.14 6.48
N ILE A 270 18.16 6.56 5.42
CA ILE A 270 17.81 6.23 4.03
C ILE A 270 17.90 4.71 3.78
N PRO A 271 19.01 4.01 4.10
CA PRO A 271 19.14 2.60 3.79
C PRO A 271 18.13 1.73 4.55
N LEU A 272 17.90 1.97 5.84
CA LEU A 272 16.90 1.21 6.60
C LEU A 272 15.47 1.48 6.08
N THR A 273 15.13 2.75 5.84
CA THR A 273 13.80 3.14 5.34
C THR A 273 13.52 2.55 3.96
N MET A 274 14.54 2.47 3.10
CA MET A 274 14.42 1.86 1.77
C MET A 274 14.44 0.32 1.79
N ARG A 275 14.64 -0.30 2.96
CA ARG A 275 14.87 -1.76 3.14
C ARG A 275 16.13 -2.26 2.44
N TYR A 276 17.13 -1.40 2.35
CA TYR A 276 18.43 -1.70 1.75
C TYR A 276 19.41 -2.34 2.72
N VAL A 277 19.21 -2.10 4.02
CA VAL A 277 20.01 -2.70 5.08
C VAL A 277 19.12 -3.19 6.22
N ASP A 278 19.63 -4.20 6.93
CA ASP A 278 19.22 -4.54 8.29
C ASP A 278 20.29 -4.04 9.26
N LEU A 279 19.89 -3.64 10.47
CA LEU A 279 20.78 -3.09 11.49
C LEU A 279 20.74 -3.96 12.74
N ALA A 280 21.87 -4.05 13.43
CA ALA A 280 21.99 -4.74 14.70
C ALA A 280 22.53 -3.77 15.75
N TYR A 281 21.69 -3.47 16.74
CA TYR A 281 21.96 -2.55 17.83
C TYR A 281 22.48 -3.30 19.06
N ASP A 282 23.21 -2.58 19.92
CA ASP A 282 23.49 -3.08 21.27
C ASP A 282 22.18 -3.33 22.06
N LYS A 283 22.19 -4.31 22.98
CA LYS A 283 21.03 -4.59 23.84
C LYS A 283 20.92 -3.59 24.98
N GLU A 284 22.04 -3.03 25.42
CA GLU A 284 22.11 -2.00 26.45
C GLU A 284 22.53 -0.68 25.83
N GLU A 285 21.70 0.36 25.99
CA GLU A 285 22.12 1.71 25.65
C GLU A 285 23.10 2.22 26.70
N ASP A 286 24.40 2.09 26.44
CA ASP A 286 25.44 2.73 27.25
C ASP A 286 25.47 4.25 26.97
N GLN A 287 24.49 4.99 27.51
CA GLN A 287 24.37 6.44 27.32
C GLN A 287 25.39 7.24 28.18
N LYS A 288 26.66 6.84 28.17
CA LYS A 288 27.73 7.60 28.84
C LYS A 288 28.01 8.95 28.17
N ILE A 289 27.77 9.04 26.86
CA ILE A 289 28.07 10.21 26.03
C ILE A 289 26.87 10.50 25.13
N TYR A 290 26.49 11.77 25.06
CA TYR A 290 25.41 12.30 24.25
C TYR A 290 25.94 13.25 23.16
N PRO A 291 25.54 13.11 21.89
CA PRO A 291 24.68 12.05 21.36
C PRO A 291 25.35 10.67 21.41
N PRO A 292 24.58 9.55 21.42
CA PRO A 292 25.15 8.21 21.49
C PRO A 292 26.12 7.91 20.34
N ILE A 293 27.04 6.98 20.54
CA ILE A 293 28.02 6.54 19.54
C ILE A 293 28.23 5.04 19.68
N ASN A 294 28.50 4.35 18.58
CA ASN A 294 28.74 2.91 18.55
C ASN A 294 27.51 2.11 19.01
N ASN A 295 26.31 2.62 18.74
CA ASN A 295 25.06 1.94 19.09
C ASN A 295 24.67 0.90 18.03
N ILE A 296 24.94 1.18 16.76
CA ILE A 296 24.77 0.20 15.67
C ILE A 296 26.06 -0.61 15.57
N LYS A 297 26.09 -1.84 16.08
CA LYS A 297 27.30 -2.67 16.09
C LYS A 297 27.58 -3.30 14.73
N ALA A 298 26.53 -3.66 14.02
CA ALA A 298 26.64 -4.28 12.70
C ALA A 298 25.49 -3.87 11.78
N PHE A 299 25.75 -3.97 10.48
CA PHE A 299 24.75 -3.81 9.44
C PHE A 299 24.91 -4.92 8.40
N ARG A 300 23.84 -5.21 7.67
CA ARG A 300 23.84 -6.17 6.58
C ARG A 300 23.11 -5.58 5.40
N VAL A 301 23.72 -5.68 4.23
CA VAL A 301 23.11 -5.26 2.97
C VAL A 301 22.15 -6.32 2.46
N THR A 302 20.98 -5.90 1.95
CA THR A 302 19.97 -6.79 1.38
C THR A 302 20.22 -7.10 -0.10
N GLU A 303 19.68 -8.21 -0.59
CA GLU A 303 19.78 -8.54 -2.02
C GLU A 303 19.07 -7.50 -2.89
N ARG A 304 17.93 -6.99 -2.41
CA ARG A 304 17.19 -5.88 -3.04
C ARG A 304 18.10 -4.70 -3.32
N PHE A 305 18.87 -4.24 -2.33
CA PHE A 305 19.78 -3.12 -2.51
C PHE A 305 20.82 -3.38 -3.60
N LEU A 306 21.47 -4.54 -3.59
CA LEU A 306 22.50 -4.83 -4.59
C LEU A 306 21.91 -4.87 -6.00
N ARG A 307 20.70 -5.44 -6.16
CA ARG A 307 20.01 -5.46 -7.46
C ARG A 307 19.64 -4.06 -7.93
N VAL A 308 19.10 -3.22 -7.05
CA VAL A 308 18.80 -1.82 -7.36
C VAL A 308 20.06 -1.05 -7.76
N MET A 309 21.13 -1.15 -6.98
CA MET A 309 22.39 -0.45 -7.24
C MET A 309 23.12 -0.94 -8.50
N LYS A 310 22.83 -2.15 -8.96
CA LYS A 310 23.31 -2.71 -10.24
C LYS A 310 22.31 -2.51 -11.39
N ARG A 311 21.12 -1.97 -11.12
CA ARG A 311 20.01 -1.83 -12.07
C ARG A 311 19.55 -3.18 -12.66
N GLU A 312 19.63 -4.24 -11.85
CA GLU A 312 19.27 -5.63 -12.19
C GLU A 312 17.89 -6.01 -11.61
N VAL A 313 16.95 -5.05 -11.57
CA VAL A 313 15.59 -5.27 -11.08
C VAL A 313 14.74 -5.86 -12.20
N ARG A 314 14.11 -7.01 -11.93
CA ARG A 314 13.25 -7.69 -12.90
C ARG A 314 11.90 -6.99 -13.01
N LYS A 315 11.26 -7.10 -14.18
CA LYS A 315 9.86 -6.70 -14.34
C LYS A 315 8.97 -7.57 -13.44
N PRO A 316 7.85 -7.03 -12.92
CA PRO A 316 6.85 -7.82 -12.22
C PRO A 316 6.36 -8.94 -13.12
N ARG A 317 6.13 -10.11 -12.53
CA ARG A 317 5.46 -11.22 -13.18
C ARG A 317 4.03 -11.33 -12.69
N VAL A 318 3.07 -11.37 -13.59
CA VAL A 318 1.65 -11.46 -13.29
C VAL A 318 1.11 -12.77 -13.84
N THR A 319 0.54 -13.59 -12.96
CA THR A 319 -0.07 -14.86 -13.33
C THR A 319 -1.53 -14.86 -12.90
N VAL A 320 -2.44 -15.06 -13.85
CA VAL A 320 -3.88 -15.21 -13.59
C VAL A 320 -4.21 -16.70 -13.52
N LEU A 321 -4.78 -17.14 -12.40
CA LEU A 321 -5.15 -18.52 -12.16
C LEU A 321 -6.62 -18.78 -12.55
N PRO A 322 -6.98 -20.05 -12.88
CA PRO A 322 -8.37 -20.43 -13.14
C PRO A 322 -9.32 -20.16 -11.97
N THR A 323 -8.79 -19.94 -10.77
CA THR A 323 -9.53 -19.62 -9.54
C THR A 323 -9.88 -18.15 -9.39
N PHE A 324 -9.63 -17.31 -10.42
CA PHE A 324 -9.75 -15.84 -10.38
C PHE A 324 -8.72 -15.13 -9.51
N GLU A 325 -7.74 -15.86 -8.99
CA GLU A 325 -6.62 -15.27 -8.29
C GLU A 325 -5.57 -14.74 -9.27
N ILE A 326 -5.02 -13.57 -8.96
CA ILE A 326 -3.92 -12.96 -9.68
C ILE A 326 -2.72 -12.92 -8.74
N HIS A 327 -1.65 -13.61 -9.12
CA HIS A 327 -0.40 -13.67 -8.39
C HIS A 327 0.58 -12.70 -9.03
N VAL A 328 1.10 -11.75 -8.25
CA VAL A 328 2.08 -10.77 -8.71
C VAL A 328 3.39 -11.01 -7.97
N ASP A 329 4.39 -11.50 -8.70
CA ASP A 329 5.76 -11.73 -8.22
C ASP A 329 6.65 -10.55 -8.63
N SER A 330 7.20 -9.82 -7.67
CA SER A 330 8.00 -8.63 -7.93
C SER A 330 9.01 -8.35 -6.81
N GLU A 331 10.22 -7.92 -7.19
CA GLU A 331 11.30 -7.60 -6.23
C GLU A 331 11.04 -6.28 -5.47
N LEU A 332 10.38 -5.34 -6.15
CA LEU A 332 9.90 -4.07 -5.62
C LEU A 332 8.37 -4.00 -5.75
N TYR A 333 7.70 -3.27 -4.87
CA TYR A 333 6.24 -3.14 -4.94
C TYR A 333 5.81 -2.51 -6.28
N PRO A 334 5.01 -3.21 -7.12
CA PRO A 334 4.79 -2.81 -8.50
C PRO A 334 3.60 -1.86 -8.62
N ILE A 335 3.78 -0.60 -8.24
CA ILE A 335 2.71 0.41 -8.12
C ILE A 335 1.84 0.49 -9.39
N SER A 336 2.45 0.52 -10.57
CA SER A 336 1.73 0.66 -11.84
C SER A 336 0.84 -0.55 -12.19
N VAL A 337 1.30 -1.75 -11.85
CA VAL A 337 0.51 -2.99 -11.99
C VAL A 337 -0.62 -2.99 -10.95
N MET A 338 -0.31 -2.67 -9.70
CA MET A 338 -1.30 -2.62 -8.63
C MET A 338 -2.41 -1.61 -8.91
N THR A 339 -2.07 -0.42 -9.42
CA THR A 339 -3.04 0.63 -9.78
C THR A 339 -4.04 0.16 -10.83
N GLN A 340 -3.62 -0.72 -11.75
CA GLN A 340 -4.50 -1.29 -12.77
C GLN A 340 -5.34 -2.44 -12.21
N LEU A 341 -4.72 -3.36 -11.46
CA LEU A 341 -5.40 -4.56 -10.98
C LEU A 341 -6.41 -4.28 -9.85
N THR A 342 -6.13 -3.36 -8.93
CA THR A 342 -7.02 -3.09 -7.77
C THR A 342 -8.38 -2.48 -8.15
N ARG A 343 -8.50 -1.96 -9.38
CA ARG A 343 -9.77 -1.52 -9.97
C ARG A 343 -10.72 -2.68 -10.24
N PHE A 344 -10.19 -3.87 -10.50
CA PHE A 344 -10.93 -5.07 -10.89
C PHE A 344 -10.90 -6.17 -9.82
N ALA A 345 -9.97 -6.07 -8.87
CA ALA A 345 -9.67 -7.13 -7.92
C ALA A 345 -9.58 -6.62 -6.48
N ASP A 346 -9.86 -7.50 -5.53
CA ASP A 346 -9.55 -7.30 -4.12
C ASP A 346 -8.16 -7.84 -3.78
N VAL A 347 -7.44 -7.14 -2.92
CA VAL A 347 -6.12 -7.58 -2.44
C VAL A 347 -6.34 -8.57 -1.30
N LEU A 348 -5.93 -9.83 -1.50
CA LEU A 348 -6.01 -10.89 -0.49
C LEU A 348 -4.74 -10.94 0.38
N ALA A 349 -3.57 -10.70 -0.24
CA ALA A 349 -2.28 -10.62 0.42
C ALA A 349 -1.37 -9.63 -0.32
N ASP A 350 -0.52 -8.91 0.40
CA ASP A 350 0.37 -7.89 -0.15
C ASP A 350 1.73 -7.80 0.57
N ASP A 351 2.13 -8.87 1.26
CA ASP A 351 3.34 -8.91 2.09
C ASP A 351 4.56 -9.51 1.35
N VAL A 352 4.70 -10.84 1.36
CA VAL A 352 5.77 -11.60 0.72
C VAL A 352 5.34 -12.03 -0.69
N ALA A 353 4.05 -12.35 -0.85
CA ALA A 353 3.43 -12.64 -2.13
C ALA A 353 2.21 -11.72 -2.30
N ILE A 354 2.15 -11.03 -3.42
CA ILE A 354 0.99 -10.21 -3.74
C ILE A 354 -0.03 -11.11 -4.43
N VAL A 355 -1.19 -11.28 -3.80
CA VAL A 355 -2.31 -12.07 -4.30
C VAL A 355 -3.53 -11.18 -4.34
N LEU A 356 -4.13 -11.06 -5.52
CA LEU A 356 -5.41 -10.40 -5.72
C LEU A 356 -6.45 -11.42 -6.17
N LYS A 357 -7.72 -11.06 -6.05
CA LYS A 357 -8.84 -11.86 -6.55
C LYS A 357 -9.75 -10.99 -7.39
N LEU A 358 -9.96 -11.36 -8.65
CA LEU A 358 -10.89 -10.67 -9.54
C LEU A 358 -12.30 -10.73 -8.95
N GLU A 359 -12.96 -9.58 -8.93
CA GLU A 359 -14.29 -9.44 -8.35
C GLU A 359 -15.28 -8.96 -9.41
N LYS A 360 -16.33 -9.76 -9.63
CA LYS A 360 -17.36 -9.49 -10.63
C LYS A 360 -17.96 -8.09 -10.50
N ASN A 361 -18.26 -7.66 -9.28
CA ASN A 361 -18.88 -6.37 -9.03
C ASN A 361 -17.95 -5.20 -9.35
N LYS A 362 -16.63 -5.36 -9.14
CA LYS A 362 -15.65 -4.33 -9.47
C LYS A 362 -15.44 -4.23 -10.98
N VAL A 363 -15.38 -5.37 -11.67
CA VAL A 363 -15.34 -5.41 -13.13
C VAL A 363 -16.57 -4.73 -13.73
N ALA A 364 -17.77 -5.09 -13.24
CA ALA A 364 -19.01 -4.47 -13.70
C ALA A 364 -19.06 -2.95 -13.43
N ALA A 365 -18.59 -2.50 -12.26
CA ALA A 365 -18.53 -1.07 -11.94
C ALA A 365 -17.60 -0.30 -12.89
N GLN A 366 -16.43 -0.84 -13.21
CA GLN A 366 -15.49 -0.21 -14.14
C GLN A 366 -16.00 -0.17 -15.58
N LEU A 367 -16.70 -1.22 -16.03
CA LEU A 367 -17.34 -1.23 -17.34
C LEU A 367 -18.49 -0.22 -17.45
N ALA A 368 -19.23 0.01 -16.35
CA ALA A 368 -20.28 1.02 -16.32
C ALA A 368 -19.72 2.46 -16.39
N GLU A 369 -18.51 2.69 -15.89
CA GLU A 369 -17.83 3.99 -15.97
C GLU A 369 -17.11 4.19 -17.32
N HIS A 370 -16.71 3.11 -17.99
CA HIS A 370 -15.88 3.12 -19.20
C HIS A 370 -16.38 2.09 -20.22
N GLU A 371 -17.32 2.48 -21.09
CA GLU A 371 -17.95 1.59 -22.08
C GLU A 371 -16.96 0.93 -23.06
N GLU A 372 -15.84 1.60 -23.39
CA GLU A 372 -14.82 1.07 -24.31
C GLU A 372 -13.77 0.17 -23.63
N LEU A 373 -13.87 -0.05 -22.32
CA LEU A 373 -12.87 -0.78 -21.55
C LEU A 373 -12.89 -2.28 -21.86
N ASN A 374 -11.80 -2.79 -22.43
CA ASN A 374 -11.60 -4.23 -22.60
C ASN A 374 -10.74 -4.80 -21.47
N VAL A 375 -11.41 -5.35 -20.45
CA VAL A 375 -10.76 -5.93 -19.25
C VAL A 375 -9.92 -7.16 -19.61
N THR A 376 -10.38 -8.00 -20.55
CA THR A 376 -9.63 -9.18 -21.01
C THR A 376 -8.31 -8.78 -21.64
N ALA A 377 -8.34 -7.84 -22.60
CA ALA A 377 -7.13 -7.35 -23.26
C ALA A 377 -6.16 -6.67 -22.29
N LEU A 378 -6.68 -5.95 -21.28
CA LEU A 378 -5.86 -5.36 -20.22
C LEU A 378 -5.16 -6.44 -19.38
N LEU A 379 -5.88 -7.48 -18.98
CA LEU A 379 -5.30 -8.59 -18.22
C LEU A 379 -4.29 -9.39 -19.06
N GLU A 380 -4.55 -9.60 -20.35
CA GLU A 380 -3.60 -10.23 -21.28
C GLU A 380 -2.33 -9.40 -21.46
N ALA A 381 -2.44 -8.07 -21.50
CA ALA A 381 -1.30 -7.18 -21.60
C ALA A 381 -0.43 -7.18 -20.32
N LEU A 382 -1.04 -7.43 -19.16
CA LEU A 382 -0.35 -7.51 -17.88
C LEU A 382 0.23 -8.89 -17.57
N ALA A 383 -0.46 -9.96 -18.00
CA ALA A 383 -0.10 -11.33 -17.67
C ALA A 383 1.11 -11.84 -18.49
N ASP A 384 2.00 -12.60 -17.85
CA ASP A 384 3.11 -13.27 -18.55
C ASP A 384 2.66 -14.50 -19.35
N ASN A 385 1.52 -15.08 -18.98
CA ASN A 385 0.96 -16.28 -19.60
C ASN A 385 -0.43 -15.98 -20.14
N ALA A 386 -0.84 -16.75 -21.16
CA ALA A 386 -2.20 -16.70 -21.67
C ALA A 386 -3.22 -16.91 -20.54
N LEU A 387 -4.30 -16.14 -20.57
CA LEU A 387 -5.37 -16.25 -19.57
C LEU A 387 -6.02 -17.63 -19.64
N PRO A 388 -6.38 -18.23 -18.49
CA PRO A 388 -7.17 -19.46 -18.50
C PRO A 388 -8.51 -19.27 -19.24
N SER A 389 -8.92 -20.26 -20.02
CA SER A 389 -10.10 -20.16 -20.88
C SER A 389 -11.38 -19.84 -20.10
N ASN A 390 -11.53 -20.37 -18.89
CA ASN A 390 -12.69 -20.09 -18.05
C ASN A 390 -12.73 -18.62 -17.61
N ILE A 391 -11.59 -17.98 -17.35
CA ILE A 391 -11.53 -16.56 -17.00
C ILE A 391 -11.99 -15.69 -18.17
N VAL A 392 -11.55 -16.01 -19.39
CA VAL A 392 -11.96 -15.27 -20.60
C VAL A 392 -13.47 -15.35 -20.79
N THR A 393 -14.04 -16.55 -20.72
CA THR A 393 -15.49 -16.77 -20.86
C THR A 393 -16.28 -16.03 -19.77
N ASP A 394 -15.84 -16.13 -18.51
CA ASP A 394 -16.57 -15.49 -17.41
C ASP A 394 -16.47 -13.95 -17.48
N LEU A 395 -15.34 -13.37 -17.94
CA LEU A 395 -15.21 -11.93 -18.17
C LEU A 395 -16.12 -11.44 -19.32
N GLU A 396 -16.24 -12.21 -20.41
CA GLU A 396 -17.18 -11.92 -21.50
C GLU A 396 -18.63 -11.92 -20.98
N GLU A 397 -19.01 -12.91 -20.17
CA GLU A 397 -20.34 -12.97 -19.54
C GLU A 397 -20.59 -11.77 -18.60
N TRP A 398 -19.59 -11.37 -17.82
CA TRP A 398 -19.72 -10.22 -16.91
C TRP A 398 -19.92 -8.92 -17.68
N THR A 399 -19.28 -8.79 -18.84
CA THR A 399 -19.43 -7.64 -19.74
C THR A 399 -20.83 -7.58 -20.33
N ALA A 400 -21.35 -8.71 -20.83
CA ALA A 400 -22.70 -8.80 -21.39
C ALA A 400 -23.82 -8.47 -20.38
N HIS A 401 -23.61 -8.74 -19.09
CA HIS A 401 -24.58 -8.43 -18.05
C HIS A 401 -24.71 -6.93 -17.73
N ALA A 402 -23.70 -6.10 -18.00
CA ALA A 402 -23.77 -4.65 -17.78
C ALA A 402 -24.71 -3.96 -18.77
N GLU A 403 -24.91 -4.54 -19.96
CA GLU A 403 -25.71 -3.97 -21.06
C GLU A 403 -27.23 -4.20 -20.92
N THR A 404 -27.71 -4.91 -19.88
CA THR A 404 -29.08 -5.47 -19.89
C THR A 404 -30.19 -4.53 -19.36
N PHE A 405 -29.87 -3.43 -18.66
CA PHE A 405 -30.91 -2.56 -18.06
C PHE A 405 -30.66 -1.07 -18.32
N THR A 406 -31.64 -0.39 -18.94
CA THR A 406 -31.65 1.07 -19.10
C THR A 406 -32.48 1.70 -17.98
N LEU A 407 -31.85 2.49 -17.12
CA LEU A 407 -32.54 3.27 -16.08
C LEU A 407 -32.85 4.69 -16.59
N PHE A 408 -34.12 5.07 -16.59
CA PHE A 408 -34.57 6.41 -16.95
C PHE A 408 -34.80 7.27 -15.70
N GLU A 409 -33.86 8.15 -15.35
CA GLU A 409 -33.98 9.06 -14.20
C GLU A 409 -34.63 10.40 -14.55
N GLY A 410 -35.52 10.89 -13.68
CA GLY A 410 -36.20 12.17 -13.87
C GLY A 410 -37.34 12.16 -14.90
N PHE A 411 -37.66 11.01 -15.49
CA PHE A 411 -38.74 10.81 -16.45
C PHE A 411 -40.04 10.36 -15.76
N GLY A 412 -41.17 10.63 -16.42
CA GLY A 412 -42.48 10.10 -16.06
C GLY A 412 -42.81 8.85 -16.86
N LEU A 413 -43.64 7.98 -16.29
CA LEU A 413 -44.32 6.92 -17.03
C LEU A 413 -45.76 7.37 -17.30
N LEU A 414 -46.16 7.34 -18.57
CA LEU A 414 -47.51 7.67 -18.99
C LEU A 414 -48.23 6.40 -19.47
N GLU A 415 -49.33 6.09 -18.78
CA GLU A 415 -50.33 5.14 -19.24
C GLU A 415 -51.41 5.90 -20.01
N CYS A 416 -51.64 5.56 -21.27
CA CYS A 416 -52.61 6.23 -22.12
C CYS A 416 -53.37 5.24 -23.01
N THR A 417 -54.48 5.67 -23.60
CA THR A 417 -55.16 4.89 -24.63
C THR A 417 -54.35 4.90 -25.93
N GLU A 418 -54.42 3.83 -26.73
CA GLU A 418 -53.70 3.70 -28.01
C GLU A 418 -53.93 4.88 -28.99
N SER A 419 -55.05 5.59 -28.84
CA SER A 419 -55.42 6.74 -29.64
C SER A 419 -54.76 8.07 -29.24
N LEU A 420 -54.11 8.15 -28.06
CA LEU A 420 -53.54 9.40 -27.56
C LEU A 420 -52.21 9.70 -28.27
N LYS A 421 -52.24 10.67 -29.19
CA LYS A 421 -51.04 11.20 -29.84
C LYS A 421 -50.45 12.32 -28.98
N LEU A 422 -49.22 12.12 -28.53
CA LEU A 422 -48.47 13.11 -27.77
C LEU A 422 -47.47 13.84 -28.68
N PRO A 423 -47.16 15.11 -28.40
CA PRO A 423 -46.06 15.79 -29.07
C PRO A 423 -44.74 15.05 -28.86
N ALA A 424 -43.95 14.90 -29.92
CA ALA A 424 -42.70 14.14 -29.90
C ALA A 424 -41.67 14.68 -28.89
N GLU A 425 -41.73 15.98 -28.58
CA GLU A 425 -40.89 16.64 -27.58
C GLU A 425 -41.04 16.06 -26.16
N PHE A 426 -42.20 15.46 -25.84
CA PHE A 426 -42.44 14.86 -24.54
C PHE A 426 -42.13 13.37 -24.50
N VAL A 427 -42.14 12.66 -25.64
CA VAL A 427 -41.93 11.21 -25.68
C VAL A 427 -40.44 10.89 -25.77
N VAL A 428 -39.99 9.95 -24.94
CA VAL A 428 -38.58 9.49 -24.89
C VAL A 428 -38.47 8.08 -25.44
N ALA A 429 -39.39 7.21 -25.05
CA ALA A 429 -39.47 5.84 -25.55
C ALA A 429 -40.91 5.34 -25.50
N ASP A 430 -41.32 4.59 -26.53
CA ASP A 430 -42.57 3.83 -26.55
C ASP A 430 -42.30 2.43 -26.00
N ILE A 431 -42.85 2.08 -24.84
CA ILE A 431 -42.76 0.73 -24.27
C ILE A 431 -43.82 -0.17 -24.91
N SER A 432 -45.02 0.37 -25.09
CA SER A 432 -46.14 -0.25 -25.82
C SER A 432 -47.06 0.84 -26.39
N PRO A 433 -48.06 0.50 -27.22
CA PRO A 433 -49.06 1.46 -27.69
C PRO A 433 -49.78 2.24 -26.58
N GLU A 434 -49.85 1.68 -25.36
CA GLU A 434 -50.54 2.24 -24.20
C GLU A 434 -49.59 2.75 -23.10
N LEU A 435 -48.28 2.57 -23.27
CA LEU A 435 -47.29 2.83 -22.22
C LEU A 435 -46.06 3.55 -22.81
N LYS A 436 -45.81 4.77 -22.32
CA LYS A 436 -44.76 5.65 -22.85
C LYS A 436 -43.89 6.20 -21.73
N ILE A 437 -42.59 6.31 -21.97
CA ILE A 437 -41.67 7.08 -21.13
C ILE A 437 -41.68 8.52 -21.63
N VAL A 438 -41.93 9.46 -20.72
CA VAL A 438 -42.09 10.88 -21.04
C VAL A 438 -41.14 11.76 -20.23
N ARG A 439 -40.67 12.84 -20.85
CA ARG A 439 -39.88 13.89 -20.19
C ARG A 439 -40.76 15.08 -19.84
N SER A 440 -40.30 15.96 -18.94
CA SER A 440 -41.03 17.17 -18.54
C SER A 440 -42.47 16.87 -18.05
N GLN A 441 -42.58 15.86 -17.19
CA GLN A 441 -43.85 15.27 -16.73
C GLN A 441 -44.85 16.29 -16.16
N ASP A 442 -44.39 17.30 -15.43
CA ASP A 442 -45.29 18.31 -14.85
C ASP A 442 -45.92 19.19 -15.95
N ASN A 443 -45.15 19.59 -16.97
CA ASN A 443 -45.65 20.37 -18.10
C ASN A 443 -46.61 19.54 -18.97
N LEU A 444 -46.23 18.28 -19.25
CA LEU A 444 -47.09 17.36 -20.00
C LEU A 444 -48.40 17.13 -19.26
N TYR A 445 -48.35 16.93 -17.94
CA TYR A 445 -49.53 16.77 -17.11
C TYR A 445 -50.43 18.02 -17.18
N SER A 446 -49.90 19.23 -17.02
CA SER A 446 -50.71 20.46 -17.12
C SER A 446 -51.40 20.61 -18.49
N GLN A 447 -50.72 20.24 -19.59
CA GLN A 447 -51.32 20.26 -20.92
C GLN A 447 -52.45 19.24 -21.06
N LEU A 448 -52.22 18.01 -20.60
CA LEU A 448 -53.20 16.94 -20.68
C LEU A 448 -54.39 17.16 -19.72
N GLU A 449 -54.14 17.77 -18.55
CA GLU A 449 -55.17 18.18 -17.59
C GLU A 449 -56.05 19.29 -18.17
N SER A 450 -55.43 20.32 -18.78
CA SER A 450 -56.17 21.40 -19.45
C SER A 450 -57.02 20.94 -20.65
N SER A 451 -56.63 19.81 -21.25
CA SER A 451 -57.35 19.19 -22.38
C SER A 451 -58.31 18.09 -21.94
N GLU A 452 -58.46 17.85 -20.63
CA GLU A 452 -59.27 16.77 -20.04
C GLU A 452 -58.89 15.35 -20.51
N LEU A 453 -57.63 15.15 -20.94
CA LEU A 453 -57.13 13.90 -21.53
C LEU A 453 -56.44 12.98 -20.53
N VAL A 454 -55.99 13.47 -19.37
CA VAL A 454 -55.37 12.66 -18.32
C VAL A 454 -55.98 12.98 -16.95
N PRO A 455 -56.61 11.99 -16.28
CA PRO A 455 -57.33 12.26 -15.04
C PRO A 455 -56.51 12.08 -13.75
N ILE A 456 -55.27 11.54 -13.79
CA ILE A 456 -54.55 11.14 -12.56
C ILE A 456 -53.02 11.34 -12.68
N LEU A 457 -52.43 12.12 -11.77
CA LEU A 457 -50.98 12.17 -11.53
C LEU A 457 -50.61 11.44 -10.24
N VAL A 458 -49.69 10.48 -10.32
CA VAL A 458 -49.16 9.76 -9.15
C VAL A 458 -47.70 10.10 -8.96
N LYS A 459 -47.40 10.90 -7.91
CA LYS A 459 -46.02 11.14 -7.47
C LYS A 459 -45.62 10.11 -6.41
N HIS A 460 -44.70 9.21 -6.75
CA HIS A 460 -44.14 8.24 -5.82
C HIS A 460 -43.00 8.89 -5.00
N PRO A 461 -43.00 8.79 -3.65
CA PRO A 461 -41.82 9.12 -2.87
C PRO A 461 -40.69 8.12 -3.14
N GLY A 462 -39.42 8.54 -3.03
CA GLY A 462 -38.27 7.69 -3.33
C GLY A 462 -38.16 6.39 -2.52
N SER A 463 -38.91 6.26 -1.43
CA SER A 463 -38.92 5.09 -0.54
C SER A 463 -40.10 4.13 -0.73
N SER A 464 -41.13 4.47 -1.52
CA SER A 464 -42.30 3.58 -1.69
C SER A 464 -43.21 3.97 -2.86
N PHE A 465 -43.94 2.98 -3.40
CA PHE A 465 -44.99 3.25 -4.38
C PHE A 465 -46.30 3.67 -3.70
N ARG A 466 -46.82 4.87 -4.03
CA ARG A 466 -48.20 5.25 -3.68
C ARG A 466 -49.22 4.32 -4.34
N LYS A 467 -50.26 3.99 -3.59
CA LYS A 467 -51.42 3.26 -4.11
C LYS A 467 -52.22 4.15 -5.05
N LEU A 468 -52.68 3.57 -6.14
CA LEU A 468 -53.62 4.22 -7.05
C LEU A 468 -54.97 4.45 -6.36
N PRO A 469 -55.74 5.49 -6.75
CA PRO A 469 -57.12 5.68 -6.30
C PRO A 469 -57.97 4.42 -6.54
N LYS A 470 -58.98 4.17 -5.69
CA LYS A 470 -59.76 2.91 -5.72
C LYS A 470 -60.44 2.64 -7.07
N ASP A 471 -60.80 3.69 -7.80
CA ASP A 471 -61.50 3.60 -9.08
C ASP A 471 -60.54 3.66 -10.29
N ALA A 472 -59.25 3.88 -10.06
CA ALA A 472 -58.24 3.92 -11.11
C ALA A 472 -57.90 2.50 -11.56
N ARG A 473 -57.87 2.30 -12.88
CA ARG A 473 -57.49 1.04 -13.52
C ARG A 473 -56.20 1.26 -14.30
N SER A 474 -55.15 0.53 -13.94
CA SER A 474 -53.87 0.56 -14.64
C SER A 474 -53.82 -0.54 -15.71
N VAL A 475 -53.06 -0.27 -16.77
CA VAL A 475 -52.76 -1.19 -17.87
C VAL A 475 -51.77 -2.28 -17.46
N PHE A 476 -51.05 -2.10 -16.33
CA PHE A 476 -50.23 -3.14 -15.72
C PHE A 476 -51.13 -4.30 -15.25
N LEU A 477 -51.33 -5.27 -16.15
CA LEU A 477 -52.06 -6.53 -16.05
C LEU A 477 -52.60 -6.90 -14.65
N LYS A 478 -53.92 -7.16 -14.58
CA LYS A 478 -54.50 -8.08 -13.59
C LYS A 478 -53.64 -9.35 -13.56
N LYS A 479 -53.22 -9.76 -12.34
CA LYS A 479 -52.48 -11.00 -12.06
C LYS A 479 -52.79 -12.05 -13.11
N ALA A 480 -51.81 -12.38 -13.95
CA ALA A 480 -51.92 -13.53 -14.83
C ALA A 480 -52.39 -14.72 -13.99
N PRO A 481 -53.36 -15.53 -14.47
CA PRO A 481 -53.63 -16.79 -13.81
C PRO A 481 -52.30 -17.51 -13.73
N VAL A 482 -51.95 -17.98 -12.52
CA VAL A 482 -50.75 -18.78 -12.29
C VAL A 482 -50.92 -20.03 -13.15
N THR A 483 -50.44 -19.95 -14.38
CA THR A 483 -50.15 -21.11 -15.18
C THR A 483 -48.96 -21.72 -14.47
N ASN A 484 -49.24 -22.71 -13.63
CA ASN A 484 -48.24 -23.66 -13.20
C ASN A 484 -47.69 -24.32 -14.47
N ARG A 485 -46.73 -23.65 -15.13
CA ARG A 485 -45.75 -24.33 -15.95
C ARG A 485 -45.15 -25.36 -15.01
N LYS A 486 -45.46 -26.64 -15.23
CA LYS A 486 -44.76 -27.74 -14.59
C LYS A 486 -43.28 -27.50 -14.87
N LYS A 487 -42.57 -26.94 -13.88
CA LYS A 487 -41.12 -26.85 -13.92
C LYS A 487 -40.64 -28.28 -14.13
N LYS A 488 -39.82 -28.52 -15.16
CA LYS A 488 -39.09 -29.78 -15.24
C LYS A 488 -38.29 -29.86 -13.93
N ALA A 489 -38.56 -30.88 -13.14
CA ALA A 489 -37.79 -31.14 -11.94
C ALA A 489 -36.36 -31.43 -12.39
N VAL A 490 -35.46 -30.48 -12.14
CA VAL A 490 -34.01 -30.68 -12.30
C VAL A 490 -33.49 -31.03 -10.92
N SER A 491 -32.96 -32.25 -10.78
CA SER A 491 -32.24 -32.65 -9.58
C SER A 491 -30.83 -32.09 -9.68
N ILE A 492 -30.56 -31.03 -8.93
CA ILE A 492 -29.21 -30.53 -8.70
C ILE A 492 -28.63 -31.37 -7.55
N LYS A 493 -27.52 -32.07 -7.81
CA LYS A 493 -26.79 -32.83 -6.80
C LYS A 493 -25.63 -31.98 -6.31
N ARG A 494 -25.66 -31.59 -5.03
CA ARG A 494 -24.54 -30.97 -4.33
C ARG A 494 -23.60 -32.08 -3.86
N ASN A 495 -22.33 -31.99 -4.19
CA ASN A 495 -21.29 -32.85 -3.63
C ASN A 495 -20.40 -32.02 -2.69
N TYR A 496 -20.11 -32.54 -1.51
CA TYR A 496 -19.21 -31.92 -0.55
C TYR A 496 -17.90 -32.70 -0.56
N SER A 497 -16.77 -31.99 -0.57
CA SER A 497 -15.44 -32.60 -0.58
C SER A 497 -14.65 -32.18 0.64
N VAL A 498 -13.95 -33.12 1.26
CA VAL A 498 -13.03 -32.91 2.37
C VAL A 498 -11.60 -32.90 1.83
N THR A 499 -10.80 -31.94 2.26
CA THR A 499 -9.37 -31.83 1.89
C THR A 499 -8.51 -31.91 3.13
N LEU A 500 -7.60 -32.89 3.18
CA LEU A 500 -6.63 -33.06 4.25
C LEU A 500 -5.27 -32.53 3.81
N TYR A 501 -4.68 -31.65 4.62
CA TYR A 501 -3.36 -31.07 4.37
C TYR A 501 -2.30 -31.79 5.18
N PHE A 502 -1.17 -32.11 4.54
CA PHE A 502 -0.06 -32.83 5.14
C PHE A 502 1.13 -31.88 5.35
N PRO A 503 1.83 -31.98 6.50
CA PRO A 503 2.94 -31.08 6.82
C PRO A 503 4.20 -31.35 5.97
N SER A 504 4.27 -32.47 5.24
CA SER A 504 5.39 -32.78 4.35
C SER A 504 5.00 -33.62 3.14
N LYS A 505 5.78 -33.47 2.05
CA LYS A 505 5.65 -34.28 0.82
C LYS A 505 5.86 -35.76 1.04
N THR A 506 6.74 -36.13 1.99
CA THR A 506 7.00 -37.52 2.36
C THR A 506 5.80 -38.18 3.01
N LEU A 507 5.11 -37.48 3.93
CA LEU A 507 3.88 -37.96 4.54
C LEU A 507 2.74 -38.06 3.51
N LEU A 508 2.58 -37.04 2.65
CA LEU A 508 1.62 -37.08 1.55
C LEU A 508 1.82 -38.32 0.67
N LYS A 509 3.06 -38.62 0.28
CA LYS A 509 3.37 -39.80 -0.55
C LYS A 509 3.05 -41.11 0.18
N ARG A 510 3.34 -41.22 1.48
CA ARG A 510 3.04 -42.42 2.27
C ARG A 510 1.52 -42.64 2.37
N PHE A 511 0.77 -41.61 2.73
CA PHE A 511 -0.69 -41.68 2.88
C PHE A 511 -1.39 -41.92 1.54
N SER A 512 -0.97 -41.23 0.48
CA SER A 512 -1.52 -41.47 -0.86
C SER A 512 -1.22 -42.88 -1.38
N ASN A 513 -0.05 -43.45 -1.11
CA ASN A 513 0.25 -44.84 -1.50
C ASN A 513 -0.64 -45.83 -0.75
N GLU A 514 -0.90 -45.62 0.53
CA GLU A 514 -1.79 -46.49 1.32
C GLU A 514 -3.24 -46.41 0.83
N LEU A 515 -3.74 -45.20 0.55
CA LEU A 515 -5.07 -44.99 -0.01
C LEU A 515 -5.20 -45.58 -1.43
N LYS A 516 -4.14 -45.51 -2.25
CA LYS A 516 -4.08 -46.20 -3.56
C LYS A 516 -4.15 -47.72 -3.40
N ASN A 517 -3.40 -48.29 -2.47
CA ASN A 517 -3.41 -49.74 -2.18
C ASN A 517 -4.79 -50.20 -1.69
N ALA A 518 -5.44 -49.36 -0.89
CA ALA A 518 -6.81 -49.57 -0.41
C ALA A 518 -7.89 -49.35 -1.47
N LYS A 519 -7.53 -48.93 -2.69
CA LYS A 519 -8.45 -48.52 -3.77
C LYS A 519 -9.45 -47.44 -3.33
N PHE A 520 -9.05 -46.59 -2.39
CA PHE A 520 -9.84 -45.44 -1.99
C PHE A 520 -9.78 -44.38 -3.11
N PRO A 521 -10.91 -43.80 -3.53
CA PRO A 521 -10.92 -42.75 -4.54
C PRO A 521 -10.61 -41.38 -3.93
N PHE A 522 -9.53 -40.75 -4.39
CA PHE A 522 -9.11 -39.42 -3.95
C PHE A 522 -8.27 -38.74 -5.04
N SER A 523 -8.07 -37.44 -4.88
CA SER A 523 -7.13 -36.65 -5.69
C SER A 523 -5.99 -36.14 -4.82
N VAL A 524 -4.80 -35.99 -5.40
CA VAL A 524 -3.60 -35.51 -4.72
C VAL A 524 -3.19 -34.18 -5.32
N ASN A 525 -2.94 -33.20 -4.46
CA ASN A 525 -2.27 -31.97 -4.82
C ASN A 525 -0.87 -31.94 -4.18
N GLU A 526 0.17 -32.17 -5.00
CA GLU A 526 1.56 -32.18 -4.53
C GLU A 526 2.13 -30.78 -4.25
N LEU A 527 1.45 -29.71 -4.70
CA LEU A 527 1.85 -28.33 -4.44
C LEU A 527 1.44 -27.90 -3.03
N THR A 528 0.22 -28.23 -2.62
CA THR A 528 -0.31 -27.91 -1.28
C THR A 528 -0.15 -29.04 -0.27
N ASN A 529 0.51 -30.13 -0.67
CA ASN A 529 0.61 -31.37 0.11
C ASN A 529 -0.77 -31.86 0.59
N ALA A 530 -1.77 -31.91 -0.27
CA ALA A 530 -3.15 -32.18 0.13
C ALA A 530 -3.77 -33.40 -0.56
N ILE A 531 -4.71 -34.05 0.12
CA ILE A 531 -5.57 -35.11 -0.41
C ILE A 531 -7.03 -34.67 -0.32
N THR A 532 -7.73 -34.67 -1.45
CA THR A 532 -9.15 -34.30 -1.54
C THR A 532 -10.01 -35.49 -1.93
N PHE A 533 -11.09 -35.73 -1.19
CA PHE A 533 -12.05 -36.82 -1.41
C PHE A 533 -13.48 -36.37 -1.07
N SER A 534 -14.47 -37.19 -1.39
CA SER A 534 -15.88 -36.89 -1.11
C SER A 534 -16.18 -37.01 0.39
N GLU A 535 -16.90 -36.06 0.99
CA GLU A 535 -17.32 -36.10 2.41
C GLU A 535 -18.06 -37.41 2.74
N SER A 536 -18.85 -37.92 1.79
CA SER A 536 -19.56 -39.21 1.92
C SER A 536 -18.64 -40.42 2.14
N GLN A 537 -17.33 -40.28 1.93
CA GLN A 537 -16.31 -41.32 2.04
C GLN A 537 -15.44 -41.17 3.29
N GLU A 538 -15.64 -40.13 4.10
CA GLU A 538 -14.90 -39.90 5.34
C GLU A 538 -14.97 -41.08 6.33
N PRO A 539 -16.11 -41.78 6.51
CA PRO A 539 -16.15 -42.97 7.37
C PRO A 539 -15.24 -44.10 6.90
N GLN A 540 -15.06 -44.26 5.58
CA GLN A 540 -14.18 -45.28 4.98
C GLN A 540 -12.71 -44.86 5.11
N LEU A 541 -12.42 -43.56 5.01
CA LEU A 541 -11.07 -43.05 5.26
C LEU A 541 -10.58 -43.41 6.67
N LYS A 542 -11.42 -43.23 7.70
CA LYS A 542 -11.05 -43.58 9.10
C LYS A 542 -10.68 -45.05 9.26
N VAL A 543 -11.25 -45.95 8.46
CA VAL A 543 -10.88 -47.39 8.45
C VAL A 543 -9.47 -47.60 7.87
N HIS A 544 -9.11 -46.85 6.82
CA HIS A 544 -7.79 -46.93 6.20
C HIS A 544 -6.71 -46.24 7.04
N LEU A 545 -7.05 -45.15 7.73
CA LEU A 545 -6.14 -44.46 8.63
C LEU A 545 -5.72 -45.31 9.84
N LYS A 546 -6.58 -46.21 10.33
CA LYS A 546 -6.23 -47.18 11.39
C LYS A 546 -5.05 -48.10 11.04
N ALA A 547 -4.79 -48.33 9.75
CA ALA A 547 -3.61 -49.11 9.34
C ALA A 547 -2.31 -48.30 9.56
N LEU A 548 -2.38 -46.97 9.45
CA LEU A 548 -1.26 -46.05 9.62
C LEU A 548 -1.07 -45.58 11.07
N GLU A 549 -2.08 -45.74 11.94
CA GLU A 549 -1.99 -45.48 13.39
C GLU A 549 -0.95 -46.38 14.11
N LYS A 550 -0.47 -47.45 13.46
CA LYS A 550 0.64 -48.27 13.97
C LYS A 550 2.01 -47.60 13.82
N GLU A 551 2.15 -46.65 12.89
CA GLU A 551 3.39 -45.96 12.56
C GLU A 551 3.36 -44.46 12.94
N TYR A 552 2.17 -43.85 13.02
CA TYR A 552 1.99 -42.41 13.26
C TYR A 552 0.86 -42.15 14.25
N GLU A 553 1.03 -41.15 15.12
CA GLU A 553 -0.07 -40.58 15.90
C GLU A 553 -0.82 -39.57 15.02
N ILE A 554 -2.08 -39.86 14.69
CA ILE A 554 -2.87 -39.09 13.72
C ILE A 554 -3.94 -38.29 14.46
N SER A 555 -3.78 -36.98 14.51
CA SER A 555 -4.82 -36.02 14.90
C SER A 555 -5.24 -35.22 13.67
N ILE A 556 -6.54 -35.14 13.40
CA ILE A 556 -7.10 -34.30 12.32
C ILE A 556 -7.78 -33.12 13.01
N GLU A 557 -7.21 -31.93 12.82
CA GLU A 557 -7.78 -30.68 13.30
C GLU A 557 -8.57 -30.01 12.16
N ASP A 558 -9.80 -29.58 12.47
CA ASP A 558 -10.59 -28.79 11.53
C ASP A 558 -9.94 -27.41 11.36
N MET A 559 -9.70 -27.00 10.13
CA MET A 559 -9.31 -25.61 9.87
C MET A 559 -10.54 -24.71 10.05
N ASP A 560 -10.53 -23.91 11.12
CA ASP A 560 -11.55 -22.90 11.41
C ASP A 560 -11.57 -21.82 10.31
N LEU A 561 -12.30 -22.05 9.23
CA LEU A 561 -12.74 -21.01 8.31
C LEU A 561 -13.98 -20.34 8.90
N LYS A 562 -13.78 -19.51 9.94
CA LYS A 562 -14.83 -18.57 10.39
C LYS A 562 -14.99 -17.45 9.36
N THR A 563 -15.77 -17.75 8.34
CA THR A 563 -16.47 -16.76 7.51
C THR A 563 -17.35 -15.90 8.39
N SER A 564 -16.95 -14.64 8.56
CA SER A 564 -17.85 -13.57 8.96
C SER A 564 -18.75 -13.28 7.75
N LEU A 565 -20.02 -13.66 7.86
CA LEU A 565 -21.09 -13.16 6.98
C LEU A 565 -21.35 -11.68 7.25
#